data_AF-A0A373PY76-F1
#
_entry.id   AF-A0A373PY76-F1
#
_cell.length_a   1.000
_cell.length_b   1.000
_cell.length_c   1.000
_cell.angle_alpha   90.00
_cell.angle_beta   90.00
_cell.angle_gamma   90.00
#
_symmetry.space_group_name_H-M   'P 1'
#
loop_
_entity.id
_entity.type
_entity.pdbx_description
1 polymer ?
#
loop_
_entity_poly.entity_id
_entity_poly.type
_entity_poly.pdbx_seq_one_letter_code
_entity_poly.pdbx_strand_id
1 'polypeptide(L)'
;MKNKIIQLLQSTAGMLIFALLSGCAYYIVVLKFILSHTSVGGGLLGFFFLPAIIFGAALVLIKIIKQCMENGNYNAVNLIFWLHIVFIIISAVFLVSMFV
;
A
#
# COMPACT_ATOMS: atom_id res chain seq x y z
N MET A 1 -13.40 -21.59 -10.74
CA MET A 1 -13.74 -20.85 -9.50
C MET A 1 -13.67 -19.35 -9.79
N LYS A 2 -14.78 -18.61 -9.67
CA LYS A 2 -14.73 -17.14 -9.78
C LYS A 2 -13.88 -16.61 -8.63
N ASN A 3 -12.67 -16.14 -8.95
CA ASN A 3 -11.76 -15.65 -7.95
C ASN A 3 -12.26 -14.28 -7.46
N LYS A 4 -12.87 -14.27 -6.26
CA LYS A 4 -13.48 -13.07 -5.67
C LYS A 4 -12.49 -11.91 -5.55
N ILE A 5 -11.19 -12.20 -5.40
CA ILE A 5 -10.11 -11.20 -5.37
C ILE A 5 -10.01 -10.47 -6.71
N ILE A 6 -10.01 -11.22 -7.82
CA ILE A 6 -9.98 -10.64 -9.16
C ILE A 6 -11.24 -9.81 -9.43
N GLN A 7 -12.40 -10.29 -9.00
CA GLN A 7 -13.66 -9.54 -9.14
C GLN A 7 -13.64 -8.23 -8.34
N LEU A 8 -13.06 -8.25 -7.13
CA LEU A 8 -12.89 -7.05 -6.30
C LEU A 8 -11.93 -6.06 -6.96
N LEU A 9 -10.80 -6.53 -7.49
CA LEU A 9 -9.81 -5.70 -8.16
C LEU A 9 -10.24 -5.26 -9.57
N GLN A 10 -11.20 -5.91 -10.20
CA GLN A 10 -11.83 -5.45 -11.44
C GLN A 10 -12.76 -4.25 -11.22
N SER A 11 -13.33 -4.11 -10.03
CA SER A 11 -14.14 -2.95 -9.69
C SER A 11 -13.25 -1.74 -9.44
N THR A 12 -13.55 -0.60 -10.08
CA THR A 12 -12.84 0.66 -9.88
C THR A 12 -12.75 1.03 -8.40
N ALA A 13 -13.84 0.87 -7.65
CA ALA A 13 -13.87 1.17 -6.22
C ALA A 13 -13.00 0.21 -5.42
N GLY A 14 -13.06 -1.10 -5.70
CA GLY A 14 -12.27 -2.11 -5.00
C GLY A 14 -10.78 -1.94 -5.24
N MET A 15 -10.37 -1.66 -6.48
CA MET A 15 -8.99 -1.35 -6.83
C MET A 15 -8.50 -0.08 -6.13
N LEU A 16 -9.29 0.99 -6.12
CA LEU A 16 -8.92 2.27 -5.49
C LEU A 16 -8.73 2.12 -3.98
N ILE A 17 -9.68 1.47 -3.29
CA ILE A 17 -9.61 1.23 -1.84
C ILE A 17 -8.37 0.41 -1.51
N PHE A 18 -8.15 -0.69 -2.24
CA PHE A 18 -6.99 -1.55 -2.02
C PHE A 18 -5.66 -0.81 -2.23
N ALA A 19 -5.57 0.00 -3.28
CA ALA A 19 -4.39 0.80 -3.59
C ALA A 19 -4.13 1.89 -2.55
N LEU A 20 -5.16 2.58 -2.07
CA LEU A 20 -5.03 3.59 -1.02
C LEU A 20 -4.62 2.97 0.32
N LEU A 21 -5.22 1.84 0.71
CA LEU A 21 -4.81 1.10 1.92
C LEU A 21 -3.35 0.66 1.84
N SER A 22 -2.93 0.16 0.68
CA SER A 22 -1.53 -0.21 0.42
C SER A 22 -0.59 1.00 0.46
N GLY A 23 -1.03 2.16 -0.06
CA GLY A 23 -0.29 3.42 0.03
C GLY A 23 -0.14 3.91 1.47
N CYS A 24 -1.19 3.79 2.29
CA CYS A 24 -1.13 4.10 3.73
C CYS A 24 -0.15 3.17 4.45
N ALA A 25 -0.18 1.86 4.16
CA ALA A 25 0.77 0.91 4.73
C ALA A 25 2.21 1.28 4.39
N TYR A 26 2.47 1.67 3.14
CA TYR A 26 3.78 2.11 2.70
C TYR A 26 4.24 3.38 3.43
N TYR A 27 3.34 4.35 3.58
CA TYR A 27 3.61 5.56 4.33
C TYR A 27 3.97 5.29 5.79
N ILE A 28 3.26 4.39 6.49
CA ILE A 28 3.55 4.06 7.89
C ILE A 28 4.97 3.50 8.04
N VAL A 29 5.38 2.62 7.13
CA VAL A 29 6.74 2.05 7.14
C VAL A 29 7.79 3.13 6.92
N VAL A 30 7.57 4.02 5.95
CA VAL A 30 8.48 5.15 5.68
C VAL A 30 8.51 6.13 6.86
N LEU A 31 7.35 6.42 7.47
CA LEU A 31 7.25 7.29 8.63
C LEU A 31 8.05 6.73 9.81
N LYS A 32 7.92 5.44 10.11
CA LYS A 32 8.71 4.78 11.15
C LYS A 32 10.21 4.91 10.88
N PHE A 33 10.62 4.72 9.61
CA PHE A 33 12.02 4.89 9.20
C PHE A 33 12.52 6.33 9.38
N ILE A 34 11.73 7.33 9.00
CA ILE A 34 12.06 8.75 9.18
C ILE A 34 12.23 9.06 10.67
N LEU A 35 11.29 8.63 11.50
CA LEU A 35 11.31 8.89 12.94
C LEU A 35 12.46 8.18 13.66
N SER A 36 12.88 7.00 13.19
CA SER A 36 14.02 6.30 13.80
C SER A 36 15.38 6.89 13.42
N HIS A 37 15.48 7.67 12.33
CA HIS A 37 16.74 8.23 11.83
C HIS A 37 16.81 9.76 11.87
N THR A 38 15.76 10.43 12.35
CA THR A 38 15.71 11.91 12.42
C THR A 38 15.51 12.34 13.86
N SER A 39 16.50 13.04 14.43
CA SER A 39 16.49 13.47 15.84
C SER A 39 15.54 14.63 16.12
N VAL A 40 15.29 15.51 15.14
CA VAL A 40 14.41 16.69 15.28
C VAL A 40 13.61 16.89 13.99
N GLY A 41 12.30 17.08 14.11
CA GLY A 41 11.44 17.43 12.96
C GLY A 41 11.00 16.26 12.06
N GLY A 42 11.29 15.01 12.44
CA GLY A 42 10.87 13.82 11.67
C GLY A 42 9.36 13.75 11.40
N GLY A 43 8.53 14.22 12.35
CA GLY A 43 7.07 14.29 12.15
C GLY A 43 6.64 15.29 11.06
N LEU A 44 7.31 16.44 10.96
CA LEU A 44 7.04 17.44 9.92
C LEU A 44 7.46 16.93 8.54
N LEU A 45 8.61 16.26 8.45
CA LEU A 45 9.07 15.61 7.22
C LEU A 45 8.10 14.50 6.80
N GLY A 46 7.66 13.66 7.74
CA GLY A 46 6.63 12.65 7.50
C GLY A 46 5.34 13.27 6.93
N PHE A 47 4.83 14.32 7.58
CA PHE A 47 3.63 15.02 7.11
C PHE A 47 3.79 15.66 5.72
N PHE A 48 4.95 16.25 5.43
CA PHE A 48 5.23 16.83 4.12
C PHE A 48 5.18 15.79 2.99
N PHE A 49 5.73 14.60 3.22
CA PHE A 49 5.75 13.52 2.23
C PHE A 49 4.49 12.63 2.22
N LEU A 50 3.60 12.77 3.22
CA LEU A 50 2.36 12.00 3.36
C LEU A 50 1.57 11.88 2.04
N PRO A 51 1.14 12.97 1.38
CA PRO A 51 0.36 12.87 0.15
C PRO A 51 1.17 12.23 -0.99
N ALA A 52 2.44 12.60 -1.14
CA ALA A 52 3.29 12.10 -2.21
C ALA A 52 3.51 10.58 -2.10
N ILE A 53 3.74 10.07 -0.89
CA ILE A 53 3.99 8.65 -0.65
C ILE A 53 2.71 7.84 -0.85
N ILE A 54 1.60 8.25 -0.23
CA ILE A 54 0.33 7.49 -0.29
C ILE A 54 -0.18 7.43 -1.73
N PHE A 55 -0.33 8.59 -2.38
CA PHE A 55 -0.87 8.64 -3.74
C PHE A 55 0.11 8.10 -4.76
N GLY A 56 1.42 8.33 -4.60
CA GLY A 56 2.45 7.76 -5.46
C GLY A 56 2.43 6.23 -5.44
N ALA A 57 2.44 5.62 -4.26
CA ALA A 57 2.38 4.16 -4.12
C ALA A 57 1.05 3.59 -4.65
N ALA A 58 -0.07 4.23 -4.36
CA ALA A 58 -1.38 3.81 -4.86
C ALA A 58 -1.45 3.83 -6.39
N LEU A 59 -0.96 4.88 -7.04
CA LEU A 59 -0.93 4.99 -8.51
C LEU A 59 -0.05 3.92 -9.15
N VAL A 60 1.12 3.65 -8.59
CA VAL A 60 2.01 2.58 -9.06
C VAL A 60 1.31 1.23 -8.95
N LEU A 61 0.67 0.93 -7.81
CA LEU A 61 -0.02 -0.34 -7.61
C LEU A 61 -1.20 -0.53 -8.57
N ILE A 62 -2.00 0.52 -8.78
CA ILE A 62 -3.09 0.51 -9.77
C ILE A 62 -2.55 0.18 -11.16
N LYS A 63 -1.45 0.83 -11.57
CA LYS A 63 -0.85 0.63 -12.89
C LYS A 63 -0.35 -0.81 -13.07
N ILE A 64 0.32 -1.36 -12.06
CA ILE A 64 0.82 -2.74 -12.09
C ILE A 64 -0.34 -3.74 -12.17
N ILE A 65 -1.37 -3.59 -11.33
CA ILE A 65 -2.52 -4.52 -11.32
C ILE A 65 -3.24 -4.48 -12.67
N LYS A 66 -3.51 -3.30 -13.22
CA LYS A 66 -4.13 -3.15 -14.54
C LYS A 66 -3.32 -3.83 -15.62
N GLN A 67 -2.00 -3.58 -15.65
CA GLN A 67 -1.10 -4.21 -16.62
C GLN A 67 -1.09 -5.74 -16.49
N CYS A 68 -1.08 -6.29 -15.27
CA CYS A 68 -1.15 -7.73 -15.06
C CYS A 68 -2.48 -8.33 -15.53
N MET A 69 -3.59 -7.61 -15.37
CA MET A 69 -4.91 -8.04 -15.82
C MET A 69 -5.04 -7.99 -17.35
N GLU A 70 -4.55 -6.93 -17.99
CA GLU A 70 -4.52 -6.79 -19.46
C GLU A 70 -3.69 -7.91 -20.11
N ASN A 71 -2.59 -8.31 -19.47
CA ASN A 71 -1.76 -9.43 -19.90
C ASN A 71 -2.36 -10.82 -19.56
N GLY A 72 -3.56 -10.89 -18.97
CA GLY A 72 -4.20 -12.14 -18.55
C GLY A 72 -3.51 -12.87 -17.40
N ASN A 73 -2.55 -12.24 -16.72
CA ASN A 73 -1.77 -12.86 -15.65
C ASN A 73 -2.46 -12.70 -14.29
N TYR A 74 -3.57 -13.41 -14.11
CA TYR A 74 -4.36 -13.39 -12.88
C TYR A 74 -3.63 -13.98 -11.66
N ASN A 75 -2.64 -14.86 -11.89
CA ASN A 75 -1.81 -15.40 -10.82
C ASN A 75 -0.90 -14.33 -10.21
N ALA A 76 -0.30 -13.47 -11.04
CA ALA A 76 0.47 -12.32 -10.56
C ALA A 76 -0.41 -11.35 -9.76
N VAL A 77 -1.64 -11.08 -10.21
CA VAL A 77 -2.58 -10.22 -9.48
C VAL A 77 -2.88 -10.77 -8.09
N ASN A 78 -3.12 -12.08 -7.96
CA ASN A 78 -3.33 -12.72 -6.66
C ASN A 78 -2.08 -12.62 -5.77
N LEU A 79 -0.90 -12.85 -6.33
CA LEU A 79 0.36 -12.74 -5.59
C LEU A 79 0.57 -11.32 -5.08
N ILE A 80 0.35 -10.31 -5.93
CA ILE A 80 0.43 -8.89 -5.56
C ILE A 80 -0.56 -8.60 -4.44
N PHE A 81 -1.80 -9.08 -4.55
CA PHE A 81 -2.82 -8.89 -3.52
C PHE A 81 -2.37 -9.45 -2.17
N TRP A 82 -1.97 -10.71 -2.11
CA TRP A 82 -1.52 -11.36 -0.88
C TRP A 82 -0.28 -10.71 -0.28
N LEU A 83 0.69 -10.33 -1.11
CA LEU A 83 1.89 -9.64 -0.66
C LEU A 83 1.56 -8.31 0.02
N HIS A 84 0.64 -7.54 -0.55
CA HIS A 84 0.21 -6.26 0.05
C HIS A 84 -0.64 -6.46 1.30
N ILE A 85 -1.43 -7.53 1.41
CA ILE A 85 -2.12 -7.86 2.68
C ILE A 85 -1.09 -8.11 3.79
N VAL A 86 -0.06 -8.92 3.53
CA VAL A 86 1.04 -9.15 4.49
C VAL A 86 1.72 -7.83 4.84
N PHE A 87 2.00 -6.99 3.84
CA PHE A 87 2.61 -5.69 4.05
C PHE A 87 1.75 -4.75 4.91
N ILE A 88 0.43 -4.73 4.69
CA ILE A 88 -0.52 -3.96 5.51
C ILE A 88 -0.48 -4.43 6.96
N ILE A 89 -0.45 -5.74 7.21
CA ILE A 89 -0.37 -6.30 8.58
C ILE A 89 0.92 -5.85 9.27
N ILE A 90 2.07 -5.93 8.58
CA ILE A 90 3.36 -5.48 9.12
C ILE A 90 3.31 -3.98 9.43
N SER A 91 2.73 -3.18 8.54
CA SER A 91 2.58 -1.74 8.74
C SER A 91 1.71 -1.42 9.97
N ALA A 92 0.66 -2.19 10.23
CA ALA A 92 -0.19 -2.01 11.40
C ALA A 92 0.59 -2.30 12.70
N VAL A 93 1.41 -3.36 12.72
CA VAL A 93 2.31 -3.64 13.86
C VAL A 93 3.27 -2.48 14.08
N PHE A 94 3.83 -1.92 13.01
CA PHE A 94 4.71 -0.77 13.10
C PHE A 94 4.01 0.47 13.63
N LEU A 95 2.77 0.73 13.22
CA LEU A 95 1.97 1.83 13.74
C LEU A 95 1.75 1.69 15.25
N VAL A 96 1.33 0.51 15.71
CA VAL A 96 1.12 0.26 17.16
C VAL A 96 2.42 0.45 17.94
N SER A 97 3.55 -0.04 17.41
CA SER A 97 4.87 0.13 18.06
C SER A 97 5.35 1.58 18.17
N MET A 98 4.71 2.53 17.50
CA MET A 98 5.04 3.95 17.64
C MET A 98 4.32 4.64 18.81
N PHE A 99 3.27 4.01 19.35
CA PHE A 99 2.45 4.54 20.44
C PHE A 99 2.64 3.82 21.78
N VAL A 100 3.41 2.72 21.78
CA VAL A 100 3.81 1.94 22.97
C VAL A 100 5.27 2.23 23.26
#